data_AF-X1ILR0-F1
#
_entry.id   AF-X1ILR0-F1
#
_cell.length_a   1.000
_cell.length_b   1.000
_cell.length_c   1.000
_cell.angle_alpha   90.00
_cell.angle_beta   90.00
_cell.angle_gamma   90.00
#
_symmetry.space_group_name_H-M   'P 1'
#
loop_
_entity.id
_entity.type
_entity.pdbx_description
1 polymer ?
#
loop_
_entity_poly.entity_id
_entity_poly.type
_entity_poly.pdbx_seq_one_letter_code
_entity_poly.pdbx_strand_id
1 'polypeptide(L)'
;MRAELRDGLEFLYADSQVGKKPCRAMTLDVARGGTASVHVLLNDVKEGARLGVGVNQGGRAVKDARWFQLIDVPVERNTGPVGFVEKEGERNRFVARRAPFRVYDAMAPVTGAVKASSPTMAFRLQLPIPVGVRVGTREYALEVRSGRALQTFSLTVNIHKPIIPPVGRDSFPYTNWFSLGLMAERHGL
;
A
#
# COMPACT_ATOMS: atom_id res chain seq x y z
N MET A 1 5.75 13.22 -14.41
CA MET A 1 5.59 12.18 -13.38
C MET A 1 6.90 11.96 -12.65
N ARG A 2 6.90 12.28 -11.36
CA ARG A 2 7.95 11.93 -10.40
C ARG A 2 7.45 10.73 -9.58
N ALA A 3 8.37 9.91 -9.08
CA ALA A 3 7.99 8.71 -8.36
C ALA A 3 9.08 8.23 -7.39
N GLU A 4 8.68 7.61 -6.28
CA GLU A 4 9.58 7.02 -5.28
C GLU A 4 8.97 5.83 -4.55
N LEU A 5 9.83 5.01 -3.95
CA LEU A 5 9.44 3.97 -3.00
C LEU A 5 9.20 4.58 -1.61
N ARG A 6 8.16 4.09 -0.94
CA ARG A 6 7.81 4.39 0.45
C ARG A 6 7.57 3.10 1.21
N ASP A 7 7.88 3.10 2.50
CA ASP A 7 7.70 1.91 3.33
C ASP A 7 6.22 1.49 3.34
N GLY A 8 5.95 0.19 3.35
CA GLY A 8 4.59 -0.35 3.37
C GLY A 8 3.82 -0.04 4.65
N LEU A 9 4.48 0.45 5.70
CA LEU A 9 3.89 0.87 6.98
C LEU A 9 3.74 2.39 7.10
N GLU A 10 4.19 3.15 6.11
CA GLU A 10 4.06 4.61 6.11
C GLU A 10 2.64 5.04 5.69
N PHE A 11 2.04 5.96 6.46
CA PHE A 11 0.82 6.65 6.04
C PHE A 11 1.12 7.56 4.86
N LEU A 12 0.39 7.35 3.76
CA LEU A 12 0.42 8.24 2.60
C LEU A 12 -0.86 9.05 2.54
N TYR A 13 -0.74 10.28 2.06
CA TYR A 13 -1.84 11.23 1.95
C TYR A 13 -1.97 11.71 0.51
N ALA A 14 -3.14 12.24 0.16
CA ALA A 14 -3.38 12.78 -1.19
C ALA A 14 -2.43 13.95 -1.54
N ASP A 15 -1.85 14.61 -0.55
CA ASP A 15 -0.86 15.67 -0.67
C ASP A 15 0.59 15.21 -0.39
N SER A 16 0.84 13.92 -0.19
CA SER A 16 2.19 13.37 -0.06
C SER A 16 3.05 13.73 -1.26
N GLN A 17 4.29 14.15 -0.99
CA GLN A 17 5.23 14.63 -2.01
C GLN A 17 6.43 13.69 -2.16
N VAL A 18 6.80 13.44 -3.40
CA VAL A 18 8.02 12.79 -3.82
C VAL A 18 9.19 13.68 -3.40
N GLY A 19 10.13 13.10 -2.66
CA GLY A 19 11.27 13.82 -2.10
C GLY A 19 12.17 14.43 -3.18
N LYS A 20 12.95 15.46 -2.81
CA LYS A 20 13.95 16.07 -3.72
C LYS A 20 14.97 15.03 -4.22
N LYS A 21 15.26 14.01 -3.39
CA LYS A 21 16.04 12.83 -3.73
C LYS A 21 15.11 11.61 -3.64
N PRO A 22 14.39 11.27 -4.73
CA PRO A 22 13.43 10.17 -4.72
C PRO A 22 14.08 8.85 -4.33
N CYS A 23 13.47 8.10 -3.41
CA CYS A 23 13.94 6.76 -3.06
C CYS A 23 13.74 5.80 -4.24
N ARG A 24 14.84 5.32 -4.83
CA ARG A 24 14.83 4.41 -6.00
C ARG A 24 15.10 2.95 -5.65
N ALA A 25 15.59 2.69 -4.44
CA ALA A 25 15.94 1.37 -3.98
C ALA A 25 15.51 1.19 -2.53
N MET A 26 14.94 0.04 -2.19
CA MET A 26 14.53 -0.29 -0.83
C MET A 26 14.92 -1.73 -0.51
N THR A 27 15.29 -1.98 0.75
CA THR A 27 15.52 -3.32 1.28
C THR A 27 14.46 -3.64 2.32
N LEU A 28 13.85 -4.81 2.23
CA LEU A 28 12.85 -5.31 3.16
C LEU A 28 13.30 -6.63 3.76
N ASP A 29 12.94 -6.86 5.02
CA ASP A 29 13.16 -8.12 5.72
C ASP A 29 11.82 -8.82 5.93
N VAL A 30 11.76 -10.11 5.58
CA VAL A 30 10.52 -10.88 5.65
C VAL A 30 10.79 -12.33 6.02
N ALA A 31 9.95 -12.90 6.88
CA ALA A 31 9.96 -14.33 7.17
C ALA A 31 9.23 -15.12 6.06
N ARG A 32 9.53 -16.42 5.94
CA ARG A 32 8.78 -17.30 5.04
C ARG A 32 7.32 -17.40 5.52
N GLY A 33 6.37 -17.47 4.61
CA GLY A 33 4.93 -17.36 4.92
C GLY A 33 4.45 -15.90 5.10
N GLY A 34 5.37 -14.93 5.11
CA GLY A 34 5.03 -13.50 5.19
C GLY A 34 4.71 -12.87 3.84
N THR A 35 4.53 -11.55 3.84
CA THR A 35 4.34 -10.73 2.64
C THR A 35 5.29 -9.55 2.69
N ALA A 36 6.18 -9.43 1.70
CA ALA A 36 6.97 -8.21 1.52
C ALA A 36 6.10 -7.18 0.80
N SER A 37 6.11 -5.92 1.26
CA SER A 37 5.27 -4.89 0.67
C SER A 37 5.93 -3.53 0.67
N VAL A 38 5.72 -2.78 -0.41
CA VAL A 38 6.24 -1.43 -0.61
C VAL A 38 5.18 -0.58 -1.29
N HIS A 39 5.18 0.71 -0.99
CA HIS A 39 4.39 1.69 -1.71
C HIS A 39 5.21 2.35 -2.82
N VAL A 40 4.56 2.69 -3.92
CA VAL A 40 5.10 3.57 -4.96
C VAL A 40 4.24 4.82 -5.00
N LEU A 41 4.81 5.95 -4.55
CA LEU A 41 4.17 7.25 -4.58
C LEU A 41 4.50 7.94 -5.91
N LEU A 42 3.49 8.50 -6.56
CA LEU A 42 3.60 9.25 -7.80
C LEU A 42 3.10 10.68 -7.56
N ASN A 43 3.83 11.67 -8.09
CA ASN A 43 3.32 13.04 -8.30
C ASN A 43 3.47 13.47 -9.76
N ASP A 44 2.87 14.61 -10.09
CA ASP A 44 2.88 15.18 -11.44
C ASP A 44 2.38 14.17 -12.48
N VAL A 45 1.39 13.37 -12.08
CA VAL A 45 0.66 12.48 -12.97
C VAL A 45 -0.34 13.33 -13.76
N LYS A 46 -0.35 13.19 -15.07
CA LYS A 46 -1.33 13.89 -15.89
C LYS A 46 -2.71 13.25 -15.69
N GLU A 47 -3.72 14.06 -15.42
CA GLU A 47 -5.09 13.58 -15.32
C GLU A 47 -5.52 12.80 -16.57
N GLY A 48 -6.19 11.67 -16.37
CA GLY A 48 -6.60 10.76 -17.44
C GLY A 48 -5.49 9.93 -18.07
N ALA A 49 -4.22 10.09 -17.65
CA ALA A 49 -3.13 9.24 -18.13
C ALA A 49 -3.38 7.77 -17.77
N ARG A 50 -2.95 6.87 -18.67
CA ARG A 50 -3.02 5.42 -18.45
C ARG A 50 -1.75 4.94 -17.77
N LEU A 51 -1.89 4.48 -16.53
CA LEU A 51 -0.81 4.00 -15.68
C LEU A 51 -0.72 2.48 -15.71
N GLY A 52 0.48 1.95 -15.85
CA GLY A 52 0.77 0.52 -15.69
C GLY A 52 1.79 0.30 -14.58
N VAL A 53 1.61 -0.75 -13.79
CA VAL A 53 2.54 -1.17 -12.75
C VAL A 53 2.96 -2.62 -12.97
N GLY A 54 4.19 -2.95 -12.63
CA GLY A 54 4.73 -4.29 -12.81
C GLY A 54 5.90 -4.57 -11.89
N VAL A 55 6.16 -5.85 -11.65
CA VAL A 55 7.34 -6.30 -10.92
C VAL A 55 7.94 -7.53 -11.61
N ASN A 56 9.25 -7.49 -11.78
CA ASN A 56 10.03 -8.52 -12.44
C ASN A 56 11.12 -9.06 -11.51
N GLN A 57 11.47 -10.34 -11.68
CA GLN A 57 12.63 -10.98 -11.07
C GLN A 57 13.39 -11.74 -12.15
N GLY A 58 14.69 -11.48 -12.30
CA GLY A 58 15.50 -12.10 -13.36
C GLY A 58 14.92 -11.89 -14.78
N GLY A 59 14.33 -10.72 -15.03
CA GLY A 59 13.71 -10.37 -16.31
C GLY A 59 12.33 -10.99 -16.58
N ARG A 60 11.73 -11.71 -15.62
CA ARG A 60 10.40 -12.32 -15.75
C ARG A 60 9.41 -11.69 -14.78
N ALA A 61 8.17 -11.50 -15.24
CA ALA A 61 7.08 -11.05 -14.39
C ALA A 61 6.85 -12.02 -13.21
N VAL A 62 6.69 -11.49 -12.01
CA VAL A 62 6.42 -12.27 -10.81
C VAL A 62 4.93 -12.61 -10.76
N LYS A 63 4.57 -13.88 -10.95
CA LYS A 63 3.17 -14.31 -11.10
C LYS A 63 2.30 -14.04 -9.88
N ASP A 64 2.82 -14.27 -8.68
CA ASP A 64 2.06 -14.15 -7.43
C ASP A 64 2.10 -12.73 -6.83
N ALA A 65 2.71 -11.77 -7.55
CA ALA A 65 2.70 -10.38 -7.14
C ALA A 65 1.30 -9.78 -7.27
N ARG A 66 0.88 -9.04 -6.24
CA ARG A 66 -0.40 -8.35 -6.21
C ARG A 66 -0.16 -6.85 -6.15
N TRP A 67 -0.76 -6.13 -7.09
CA TRP A 67 -0.75 -4.69 -7.12
C TRP A 67 -2.11 -4.14 -6.69
N PHE A 68 -2.08 -3.09 -5.90
CA PHE A 68 -3.27 -2.35 -5.48
C PHE A 68 -3.07 -0.87 -5.75
N GLN A 69 -4.08 -0.20 -6.30
CA GLN A 69 -4.19 1.24 -6.23
C GLN A 69 -4.59 1.60 -4.80
N LEU A 70 -3.87 2.51 -4.18
CA LEU A 70 -4.33 3.13 -2.95
C LEU A 70 -5.32 4.24 -3.29
N ILE A 71 -6.50 4.17 -2.70
CA ILE A 71 -7.58 5.14 -2.86
C ILE A 71 -7.62 5.98 -1.59
N ASP A 72 -7.53 7.30 -1.76
CA ASP A 72 -7.63 8.21 -0.64
C ASP A 72 -9.09 8.39 -0.21
N VAL A 73 -9.29 8.37 1.10
CA VAL A 73 -10.60 8.55 1.74
C VAL A 73 -10.54 9.78 2.65
N PRO A 74 -11.66 10.51 2.79
CA PRO A 74 -11.72 11.65 3.71
C PRO A 74 -11.71 11.18 5.16
N VAL A 75 -10.98 11.89 6.00
CA VAL A 75 -11.05 11.82 7.46
C VAL A 75 -11.57 13.16 7.96
N GLU A 76 -12.80 13.17 8.45
CA GLU A 76 -13.52 14.40 8.83
C GLU A 76 -13.28 14.82 10.28
N ARG A 77 -12.96 13.86 11.14
CA ARG A 77 -12.73 14.04 12.58
C ARG A 77 -11.59 13.14 13.04
N ASN A 78 -10.80 13.62 13.99
CA ASN A 78 -9.82 12.78 14.67
C ASN A 78 -10.49 11.92 15.75
N THR A 79 -9.83 10.81 16.11
CA THR A 79 -10.20 10.00 17.26
C THR A 79 -10.02 10.79 18.55
N GLY A 80 -11.01 10.72 19.45
CA GLY A 80 -10.98 11.37 20.76
C GLY A 80 -9.88 10.81 21.67
N PRO A 81 -9.54 11.51 22.77
CA PRO A 81 -8.57 11.03 23.75
C PRO A 81 -9.04 9.75 24.47
N VAL A 82 -10.36 9.54 24.57
CA VAL A 82 -10.98 8.34 25.16
C VAL A 82 -11.99 7.75 24.18
N GLY A 83 -11.49 6.99 23.21
CA GLY A 83 -12.30 6.35 22.17
C GLY A 83 -13.06 7.33 21.26
N PHE A 84 -13.83 6.79 20.32
CA PHE A 84 -14.71 7.53 19.41
C PHE A 84 -14.04 8.73 18.71
N VAL A 85 -14.81 9.74 18.30
CA VAL A 85 -14.30 10.97 17.69
C VAL A 85 -14.16 12.09 18.73
N GLU A 86 -13.26 13.04 18.49
CA GLU A 86 -13.14 14.25 19.32
C GLU A 86 -14.46 15.01 19.41
N LYS A 87 -14.85 15.35 20.64
CA LYS A 87 -15.98 16.24 20.90
C LYS A 87 -15.55 17.70 20.82
N GLU A 88 -16.52 18.60 20.82
CA GLU A 88 -16.26 20.04 20.87
C GLU A 88 -15.42 20.39 22.11
N GLY A 89 -14.34 21.16 21.90
CA GLY A 89 -13.38 21.53 22.95
C GLY A 89 -12.37 20.44 23.31
N GLU A 90 -12.55 19.18 22.87
CA GLU A 90 -11.57 18.12 23.08
C GLU A 90 -10.47 18.15 22.01
N ARG A 91 -9.25 17.79 22.41
CA ARG A 91 -8.12 17.66 21.49
C ARG A 91 -7.23 16.49 21.87
N ASN A 92 -7.19 15.49 21.01
CA ASN A 92 -6.26 14.39 21.09
C ASN A 92 -4.87 14.84 20.57
N ARG A 93 -3.87 14.78 21.45
CA ARG A 93 -2.49 15.16 21.17
C ARG A 93 -1.70 14.07 20.43
N PHE A 94 -2.22 12.85 20.32
CA PHE A 94 -1.51 11.68 19.78
C PHE A 94 -1.92 11.34 18.34
N VAL A 95 -2.48 12.30 17.61
CA VAL A 95 -2.89 12.08 16.22
C VAL A 95 -1.73 12.29 15.26
N ALA A 96 -1.62 11.45 14.24
CA ALA A 96 -0.61 11.59 13.20
C ALA A 96 -0.80 12.86 12.34
N ARG A 97 -2.06 13.28 12.18
CA ARG A 97 -2.45 14.48 11.43
C ARG A 97 -3.78 15.04 11.96
N ARG A 98 -3.94 16.37 11.91
CA ARG A 98 -5.20 17.03 12.28
C ARG A 98 -6.21 16.95 11.15
N ALA A 99 -7.40 16.43 11.46
CA ALA A 99 -8.57 16.45 10.57
C ALA A 99 -9.05 17.90 10.34
N PRO A 100 -9.63 18.21 9.16
CA PRO A 100 -9.87 17.29 8.05
C PRO A 100 -8.64 17.04 7.18
N PHE A 101 -8.49 15.81 6.68
CA PHE A 101 -7.48 15.45 5.67
C PHE A 101 -7.96 14.27 4.82
N ARG A 102 -7.17 13.93 3.79
CA ARG A 102 -7.39 12.74 2.96
C ARG A 102 -6.18 11.81 3.06
N VAL A 103 -6.42 10.55 3.35
CA VAL A 103 -5.39 9.52 3.57
C VAL A 103 -5.64 8.35 2.64
N TYR A 104 -4.58 7.78 2.07
CA TYR A 104 -4.63 6.54 1.32
C TYR A 104 -4.82 5.37 2.29
N ASP A 105 -6.04 4.83 2.33
CA ASP A 105 -6.41 3.75 3.26
C ASP A 105 -7.15 2.60 2.56
N ALA A 106 -8.03 2.92 1.59
CA ALA A 106 -8.70 1.91 0.78
C ALA A 106 -7.75 1.36 -0.30
N MET A 107 -7.86 0.06 -0.59
CA MET A 107 -7.07 -0.62 -1.62
C MET A 107 -7.96 -1.23 -2.68
N ALA A 108 -7.75 -0.86 -3.95
CA ALA A 108 -8.41 -1.47 -5.10
C ALA A 108 -7.42 -2.35 -5.88
N PRO A 109 -7.74 -3.62 -6.16
CA PRO A 109 -6.88 -4.49 -6.97
C PRO A 109 -6.60 -3.91 -8.36
N VAL A 110 -5.35 -4.02 -8.83
CA VAL A 110 -4.94 -3.61 -10.17
C VAL A 110 -4.87 -4.85 -11.07
N THR A 111 -5.86 -5.02 -11.94
CA THR A 111 -5.93 -6.13 -12.91
C THR A 111 -5.47 -5.73 -14.32
N GLY A 112 -5.17 -4.46 -14.52
CA GLY A 112 -4.76 -3.90 -15.80
C GLY A 112 -4.25 -2.47 -15.64
N ALA A 113 -4.32 -1.68 -16.69
CA ALA A 113 -3.92 -0.29 -16.58
C ALA A 113 -4.95 0.56 -15.82
N VAL A 114 -4.48 1.45 -14.96
CA VAL A 114 -5.30 2.35 -14.14
C VAL A 114 -5.36 3.72 -14.81
N LYS A 115 -6.55 4.31 -14.92
CA LYS A 115 -6.70 5.69 -15.38
C LYS A 115 -6.41 6.64 -14.23
N ALA A 116 -5.51 7.60 -14.44
CA ALA A 116 -5.16 8.57 -13.42
C ALA A 116 -6.33 9.51 -13.10
N SER A 117 -6.69 9.58 -11.82
CA SER A 117 -7.77 10.42 -11.29
C SER A 117 -7.28 11.64 -10.51
N SER A 118 -5.97 11.76 -10.28
CA SER A 118 -5.35 12.81 -9.48
C SER A 118 -3.88 12.99 -9.88
N PRO A 119 -3.28 14.20 -9.72
CA PRO A 119 -1.86 14.41 -9.92
C PRO A 119 -0.97 13.65 -8.92
N THR A 120 -1.53 13.30 -7.75
CA THR A 120 -0.90 12.40 -6.77
C THR A 120 -1.64 11.08 -6.76
N MET A 121 -0.90 9.97 -6.92
CA MET A 121 -1.44 8.63 -6.84
C MET A 121 -0.44 7.73 -6.13
N ALA A 122 -0.93 6.67 -5.50
CA ALA A 122 -0.07 5.69 -4.87
C ALA A 122 -0.51 4.26 -5.22
N PHE A 123 0.48 3.38 -5.32
CA PHE A 123 0.27 1.95 -5.54
C PHE A 123 0.96 1.17 -4.44
N ARG A 124 0.39 0.02 -4.05
CA ARG A 124 1.03 -0.95 -3.17
C ARG A 124 1.35 -2.20 -3.95
N LEU A 125 2.60 -2.62 -3.87
CA LEU A 125 3.01 -3.98 -4.21
C LEU A 125 2.91 -4.85 -2.96
N GLN A 126 2.34 -6.05 -3.11
CA GLN A 126 2.45 -7.14 -2.17
C GLN A 126 3.07 -8.36 -2.85
N LEU A 127 4.14 -8.89 -2.25
CA LEU A 127 4.84 -10.10 -2.65
C LEU A 127 4.68 -11.16 -1.56
N PRO A 128 3.71 -12.08 -1.67
CA PRO A 128 3.62 -13.24 -0.79
C PRO A 128 4.89 -14.08 -0.90
N ILE A 129 5.43 -14.51 0.25
CA ILE A 129 6.65 -15.30 0.34
C ILE A 129 6.26 -16.73 0.75
N PRO A 130 6.30 -17.71 -0.18
CA PRO A 130 5.89 -19.08 0.14
C PRO A 130 6.71 -19.69 1.29
N VAL A 131 6.08 -20.52 2.13
CA VAL A 131 6.75 -21.19 3.27
C VAL A 131 7.96 -22.03 2.82
N GLY A 132 7.87 -22.66 1.66
CA GLY A 132 8.91 -23.52 1.09
C GLY A 132 10.03 -22.80 0.35
N VAL A 133 10.00 -21.47 0.24
CA VAL A 133 11.03 -20.75 -0.52
C VAL A 133 12.40 -20.82 0.18
N ARG A 134 13.48 -20.88 -0.61
CA ARG A 134 14.85 -20.84 -0.08
C ARG A 134 15.14 -19.48 0.58
N VAL A 135 15.65 -19.52 1.81
CA VAL A 135 16.18 -18.37 2.57
C VAL A 135 17.26 -17.63 1.77
N GLY A 136 17.37 -16.33 2.00
CA GLY A 136 18.37 -15.45 1.41
C GLY A 136 17.77 -14.28 0.65
N THR A 137 18.63 -13.53 -0.01
CA THR A 137 18.25 -12.31 -0.70
C THR A 137 17.61 -12.59 -2.05
N ARG A 138 16.61 -11.78 -2.40
CA ARG A 138 15.97 -11.73 -3.71
C ARG A 138 15.91 -10.29 -4.19
N GLU A 139 16.24 -10.09 -5.45
CA GLU A 139 16.15 -8.79 -6.09
C GLU A 139 14.96 -8.77 -7.05
N TYR A 140 14.25 -7.64 -7.04
CA TYR A 140 13.09 -7.36 -7.87
C TYR A 140 13.25 -5.99 -8.52
N ALA A 141 12.82 -5.88 -9.77
CA ALA A 141 12.69 -4.61 -10.48
C ALA A 141 11.21 -4.23 -10.55
N LEU A 142 10.86 -3.09 -9.96
CA LEU A 142 9.51 -2.52 -10.05
C LEU A 142 9.47 -1.52 -11.19
N GLU A 143 8.36 -1.50 -11.91
CA GLU A 143 8.13 -0.60 -13.04
C GLU A 143 6.82 0.16 -12.87
N VAL A 144 6.86 1.47 -13.14
CA VAL A 144 5.66 2.28 -13.31
C VAL A 144 5.72 3.00 -14.66
N ARG A 145 4.68 2.82 -15.46
CA ARG A 145 4.56 3.34 -16.83
C ARG A 145 3.43 4.36 -16.90
N SER A 146 3.68 5.48 -17.56
CA SER A 146 2.67 6.50 -17.90
C SER A 146 2.89 6.95 -19.34
N GLY A 147 2.13 6.40 -20.28
CA GLY A 147 2.38 6.60 -21.72
C GLY A 147 3.78 6.07 -22.10
N ARG A 148 4.65 6.95 -22.61
CA ARG A 148 6.04 6.61 -22.96
C ARG A 148 7.03 6.70 -21.79
N ALA A 149 6.63 7.33 -20.68
CA ALA A 149 7.50 7.46 -19.51
C ALA A 149 7.53 6.15 -18.72
N LEU A 150 8.73 5.68 -18.38
CA LEU A 150 8.98 4.54 -17.52
C LEU A 150 9.79 5.00 -16.32
N GLN A 151 9.39 4.57 -15.13
CA GLN A 151 10.15 4.70 -13.89
C GLN A 151 10.47 3.30 -13.38
N THR A 152 11.73 3.05 -13.03
CA THR A 152 12.20 1.77 -12.49
C THR A 152 12.71 1.95 -11.07
N PHE A 153 12.55 0.90 -10.26
CA PHE A 153 13.00 0.85 -8.87
C PHE A 153 13.58 -0.52 -8.55
N SER A 154 14.55 -0.56 -7.64
CA SER A 154 15.10 -1.81 -7.11
C SER A 154 14.47 -2.13 -5.76
N LEU A 155 14.01 -3.36 -5.59
CA LEU A 155 13.54 -3.87 -4.31
C LEU A 155 14.35 -5.12 -3.95
N THR A 156 15.07 -5.03 -2.84
CA THR A 156 15.78 -6.16 -2.25
C THR A 156 14.93 -6.73 -1.12
N VAL A 157 14.68 -8.04 -1.14
CA VAL A 157 13.92 -8.74 -0.10
C VAL A 157 14.82 -9.80 0.52
N ASN A 158 15.14 -9.62 1.80
CA ASN A 158 15.87 -10.59 2.60
C ASN A 158 14.87 -11.56 3.23
N ILE A 159 14.89 -12.80 2.75
CA ILE A 159 13.99 -13.84 3.24
C ILE A 159 14.69 -14.59 4.37
N HIS A 160 14.11 -14.54 5.56
CA HIS A 160 14.68 -15.11 6.79
C HIS A 160 14.17 -16.52 7.10
N LYS A 161 14.93 -17.25 7.92
CA LYS A 161 14.63 -18.65 8.32
C LYS A 161 13.25 -18.83 9.00
N PRO A 162 12.76 -17.93 9.88
CA PRO A 162 11.47 -18.13 10.55
C PRO A 162 10.32 -18.33 9.57
N ILE A 163 9.29 -19.05 10.03
CA ILE A 163 8.06 -19.30 9.27
C ILE A 163 6.91 -18.65 10.03
N ILE A 164 6.16 -17.79 9.35
CA ILE A 164 4.85 -17.33 9.82
C ILE A 164 3.84 -18.45 9.48
N PRO A 165 3.20 -19.06 10.49
CA PRO A 165 2.23 -20.13 10.26
C PRO A 165 0.97 -19.59 9.56
N PRO A 166 0.21 -20.44 8.85
CA PRO A 166 -1.11 -20.05 8.38
C PRO A 166 -2.02 -19.69 9.56
N VAL A 167 -3.02 -18.85 9.28
CA VAL A 167 -4.05 -18.50 10.28
C VAL A 167 -4.77 -19.76 10.72
N GLY A 168 -4.98 -19.91 12.03
CA GLY A 168 -5.59 -21.09 12.63
C GLY A 168 -5.79 -20.93 14.13
N ARG A 169 -6.01 -22.07 14.82
CA ARG A 169 -6.33 -22.10 16.26
C ARG A 169 -5.29 -21.41 17.16
N ASP A 170 -4.03 -21.40 16.73
CA ASP A 170 -2.89 -20.86 17.50
C ASP A 170 -2.56 -19.40 17.11
N SER A 171 -3.43 -18.75 16.33
CA SER A 171 -3.30 -17.33 15.95
C SER A 171 -3.78 -16.39 17.05
N PHE A 172 -3.37 -15.12 16.97
CA PHE A 172 -3.89 -14.07 17.85
C PHE A 172 -5.42 -14.00 17.73
N PRO A 173 -6.18 -14.14 18.84
CA PRO A 173 -7.63 -14.09 18.80
C PRO A 173 -8.05 -12.68 18.36
N TYR A 174 -8.80 -12.62 17.27
CA TYR A 174 -9.26 -11.37 16.68
C TYR A 174 -10.76 -11.46 16.42
N THR A 175 -11.50 -10.45 16.86
CA THR A 175 -12.94 -10.32 16.62
C THR A 175 -13.19 -9.05 15.83
N ASN A 176 -13.87 -9.19 14.70
CA ASN A 176 -14.38 -8.06 13.93
C ASN A 176 -15.91 -8.08 13.97
N TRP A 177 -16.53 -6.95 14.28
CA TRP A 177 -17.98 -6.81 14.30
C TRP A 177 -18.46 -6.29 12.96
N PHE A 178 -19.23 -7.11 12.25
CA PHE A 178 -19.81 -6.76 10.97
C PHE A 178 -21.22 -6.21 11.15
N SER A 179 -21.54 -5.13 10.43
CA SER A 179 -22.92 -4.67 10.29
C SER A 179 -23.55 -5.28 9.04
N LEU A 180 -24.25 -6.41 9.20
CA LEU A 180 -24.89 -7.13 8.09
C LEU A 180 -25.98 -6.29 7.39
N GLY A 181 -26.72 -5.47 8.15
CA GLY A 181 -27.72 -4.57 7.58
C GLY A 181 -27.11 -3.51 6.65
N LEU A 182 -26.01 -2.87 7.06
CA LEU A 182 -25.32 -1.90 6.21
C LEU A 182 -24.68 -2.54 4.97
N MET A 183 -24.26 -3.80 5.08
CA MET A 183 -23.79 -4.56 3.91
C MET A 183 -24.94 -4.82 2.93
N ALA A 184 -26.08 -5.34 3.42
CA ALA A 184 -27.25 -5.60 2.59
C ALA A 184 -27.73 -4.34 1.85
N GLU A 185 -27.90 -3.22 2.58
CA GLU A 185 -28.33 -1.93 2.02
C GLU A 185 -27.40 -1.46 0.89
N ARG A 186 -26.08 -1.51 1.08
CA ARG A 186 -25.09 -1.11 0.05
C ARG A 186 -25.11 -2.00 -1.20
N HIS A 187 -25.60 -3.23 -1.06
CA HIS A 187 -25.77 -4.16 -2.17
C HIS A 187 -27.22 -4.19 -2.71
N GLY A 188 -28.12 -3.35 -2.18
CA GLY A 188 -29.52 -3.29 -2.60
C GLY A 188 -30.34 -4.53 -2.22
N LEU A 189 -30.00 -5.19 -1.10
CA LEU A 189 -30.69 -6.35 -0.55
C LEU A 189 -31.56 -5.98 0.66
#